data_AF-A0A178MV56-F1
#
_entry.id   AF-A0A178MV56-F1
#
_cell.length_a   1.000
_cell.length_b   1.000
_cell.length_c   1.000
_cell.angle_alpha   90.00
_cell.angle_beta   90.00
_cell.angle_gamma   90.00
#
_symmetry.space_group_name_H-M   'P 1'
#
loop_
_entity.id
_entity.type
_entity.pdbx_description
1 polymer ?
#
loop_
_entity_poly.entity_id
_entity_poly.type
_entity_poly.pdbx_seq_one_letter_code
_entity_poly.pdbx_strand_id
1 'polypeptide(L)'
;MTDVREELEKAVSLVTAARRLLVGGTMVDLAALEGKVQGICAGIAEMAREDGRTLLPLVEKLLSDLDRLAEAIGERMDPPPADLGAG
;
A
#
# COMPACT_ATOMS: atom_id res chain seq x y z
N MET A 1 -18.53 -14.71 -3.79
CA MET A 1 -17.52 -14.96 -2.74
C MET A 1 -16.20 -14.60 -3.37
N THR A 2 -15.63 -13.46 -2.99
CA THR A 2 -14.43 -12.93 -3.66
C THR A 2 -13.20 -13.66 -3.11
N ASP A 3 -12.31 -14.11 -3.98
CA ASP A 3 -11.10 -14.84 -3.59
C ASP A 3 -10.13 -13.88 -2.87
N VAL A 4 -9.68 -14.25 -1.67
CA VAL A 4 -8.72 -13.49 -0.86
C VAL A 4 -7.42 -13.24 -1.64
N ARG A 5 -6.99 -14.21 -2.46
CA ARG A 5 -5.82 -14.04 -3.32
C ARG A 5 -6.02 -12.92 -4.33
N GLU A 6 -7.15 -12.93 -5.03
CA GLU A 6 -7.49 -11.91 -6.02
C GLU A 6 -7.58 -10.51 -5.39
N GLU A 7 -8.18 -10.42 -4.20
CA GLU A 7 -8.26 -9.16 -3.47
C GLU A 7 -6.89 -8.65 -3.01
N LEU A 8 -6.00 -9.54 -2.62
CA LEU A 8 -4.63 -9.21 -2.25
C LEU A 8 -3.82 -8.74 -3.48
N GLU A 9 -3.96 -9.38 -4.65
CA GLU A 9 -3.33 -8.95 -5.91
C GLU A 9 -3.82 -7.56 -6.35
N LYS A 10 -5.12 -7.31 -6.22
CA LYS A 10 -5.71 -5.99 -6.48
C LYS A 10 -5.18 -4.94 -5.52
N ALA A 11 -5.04 -5.26 -4.23
CA ALA A 11 -4.49 -4.32 -3.25
C ALA A 11 -3.04 -3.96 -3.58
N VAL A 12 -2.21 -4.95 -3.89
CA VAL A 12 -0.83 -4.74 -4.34
C VAL A 12 -0.76 -3.83 -5.56
N SER A 13 -1.62 -4.07 -6.56
CA SER A 13 -1.67 -3.26 -7.78
C SER A 13 -2.09 -1.82 -7.50
N LEU A 14 -3.09 -1.63 -6.63
CA LEU A 14 -3.58 -0.32 -6.23
C LEU A 14 -2.51 0.48 -5.50
N VAL A 15 -1.83 -0.11 -4.52
CA VAL A 15 -0.76 0.56 -3.75
C VAL A 15 0.41 0.94 -4.68
N THR A 16 0.78 0.05 -5.60
CA THR A 16 1.82 0.35 -6.60
C THR A 16 1.42 1.52 -7.51
N ALA A 17 0.17 1.56 -7.98
CA ALA A 17 -0.34 2.64 -8.81
C ALA A 17 -0.42 3.97 -8.04
N ALA A 18 -0.94 3.94 -6.81
CA ALA A 18 -1.03 5.09 -5.92
C ALA A 18 0.34 5.74 -5.70
N ARG A 19 1.35 4.93 -5.38
CA ARG A 19 2.72 5.43 -5.21
C ARG A 19 3.25 6.12 -6.47
N ARG A 20 3.05 5.52 -7.65
CA ARG A 20 3.49 6.12 -8.93
C ARG A 20 2.80 7.45 -9.20
N LEU A 21 1.50 7.54 -8.92
CA LEU A 21 0.73 8.77 -9.08
C LEU A 21 1.23 9.87 -8.11
N LEU A 22 1.48 9.53 -6.85
CA LEU A 22 2.02 10.46 -5.85
C LEU A 22 3.41 10.99 -6.21
N VAL A 23 4.32 10.11 -6.66
CA VAL A 23 5.64 10.51 -7.16
C VAL A 23 5.50 11.41 -8.39
N GLY A 24 4.51 11.15 -9.25
CA GLY A 24 4.15 12.00 -10.39
C GLY A 24 3.46 13.33 -10.02
N GLY A 25 3.29 13.65 -8.73
CA GLY A 25 2.66 14.88 -8.27
C GLY A 25 1.13 14.87 -8.26
N THR A 26 0.51 13.71 -8.48
CA THR A 26 -0.95 13.55 -8.45
C THR A 26 -1.41 13.27 -7.03
N MET A 27 -2.43 13.99 -6.56
CA MET A 27 -3.09 13.64 -5.29
C MET A 27 -3.86 12.34 -5.43
N VAL A 28 -3.73 11.46 -4.44
CA VAL A 28 -4.39 10.15 -4.42
C VAL A 28 -5.23 10.05 -3.16
N ASP A 29 -6.49 9.67 -3.31
CA ASP A 29 -7.35 9.30 -2.19
C ASP A 29 -7.09 7.84 -1.81
N LEU A 30 -6.69 7.64 -0.55
CA LEU A 30 -6.40 6.32 0.03
C LEU A 30 -7.47 5.87 1.04
N ALA A 31 -8.57 6.60 1.18
CA ALA A 31 -9.60 6.32 2.19
C ALA A 31 -10.16 4.88 2.10
N ALA A 32 -10.28 4.33 0.89
CA ALA A 32 -10.77 2.97 0.68
C ALA A 32 -9.71 1.87 0.95
N LEU A 33 -8.42 2.22 1.06
CA LEU A 33 -7.34 1.26 1.19
C LEU A 33 -7.39 0.53 2.53
N GLU A 34 -7.67 1.25 3.62
CA GLU A 34 -7.74 0.68 4.97
C GLU A 34 -8.79 -0.44 5.02
N GLY A 35 -10.02 -0.17 4.58
CA GLY A 35 -11.09 -1.17 4.56
C GLY A 35 -10.77 -2.38 3.69
N LYS A 36 -10.08 -2.17 2.56
CA LYS A 36 -9.65 -3.26 1.68
C LYS A 36 -8.61 -4.16 2.37
N VAL A 37 -7.61 -3.57 3.01
CA VAL A 37 -6.57 -4.31 3.73
C VAL A 37 -7.16 -5.04 4.94
N GLN A 38 -8.05 -4.40 5.71
CA GLN A 38 -8.75 -5.06 6.81
C GLN A 38 -9.54 -6.28 6.35
N GLY A 39 -10.29 -6.18 5.25
CA GLY A 39 -11.02 -7.30 4.68
C GLY A 39 -10.13 -8.47 4.24
N ILE A 40 -8.97 -8.17 3.65
CA ILE A 40 -7.97 -9.18 3.27
C ILE A 40 -7.40 -9.86 4.52
N CYS A 41 -7.00 -9.09 5.53
CA CYS A 41 -6.46 -9.63 6.78
C CYS A 41 -7.48 -10.54 7.50
N ALA A 42 -8.74 -10.12 7.55
CA ALA A 42 -9.83 -10.94 8.11
C ALA A 42 -10.00 -12.24 7.32
N GLY A 43 -10.04 -12.16 5.98
CA GLY A 43 -10.13 -13.33 5.12
C GLY A 43 -8.98 -14.32 5.33
N ILE A 44 -7.74 -13.83 5.42
CA ILE A 44 -6.56 -14.68 5.69
C ILE A 44 -6.64 -15.34 7.07
N ALA A 45 -7.12 -14.62 8.09
CA ALA A 45 -7.24 -15.14 9.45
C ALA A 45 -8.26 -16.29 9.57
N GLU A 46 -9.24 -16.35 8.68
CA GLU A 46 -10.26 -17.41 8.61
C GLU A 46 -9.81 -18.63 7.79
N MET A 47 -8.67 -18.56 7.08
CA MET A 47 -8.18 -19.65 6.24
C MET A 47 -7.51 -20.77 7.05
N ALA A 48 -7.53 -21.98 6.50
CA ALA A 48 -6.65 -23.04 6.96
C ALA A 48 -5.18 -22.61 6.82
N ARG A 49 -4.33 -23.07 7.76
CA ARG A 49 -2.93 -22.65 7.83
C ARG A 49 -2.17 -22.94 6.54
N GLU A 50 -2.39 -24.09 5.91
CA GLU A 50 -1.78 -24.43 4.62
C GLU A 50 -2.13 -23.42 3.53
N ASP A 51 -3.40 -23.08 3.37
CA ASP A 51 -3.88 -22.17 2.33
C ASP A 51 -3.38 -20.74 2.57
N GLY A 52 -3.48 -20.26 3.82
CA GLY A 52 -2.98 -18.94 4.20
C GLY A 52 -1.46 -18.81 3.99
N ARG A 53 -0.70 -19.88 4.23
CA ARG A 53 0.76 -19.88 4.00
C ARG A 53 1.13 -19.66 2.53
N THR A 54 0.27 -20.06 1.59
CA THR A 54 0.49 -19.81 0.15
C THR A 54 0.35 -18.33 -0.24
N LEU A 55 -0.23 -17.51 0.63
CA LEU A 55 -0.42 -16.07 0.41
C LEU A 55 0.72 -15.23 0.99
N LEU A 56 1.58 -15.82 1.84
CA LEU A 56 2.65 -15.10 2.55
C LEU A 56 3.52 -14.23 1.63
N PRO A 57 4.02 -14.72 0.47
CA PRO A 57 4.84 -13.87 -0.42
C PRO A 57 4.09 -12.64 -0.93
N LEU A 58 2.77 -12.76 -1.12
CA LEU A 58 1.93 -11.68 -1.63
C LEU A 58 1.59 -10.67 -0.52
N VAL A 59 1.45 -11.13 0.72
CA VAL A 59 1.29 -10.27 1.91
C VAL A 59 2.56 -9.48 2.17
N GLU A 60 3.72 -10.13 2.14
CA GLU A 60 5.03 -9.47 2.27
C GLU A 60 5.23 -8.40 1.19
N LYS A 61 4.82 -8.70 -0.04
CA LYS A 61 4.85 -7.72 -1.12
C LYS A 61 3.93 -6.53 -0.83
N LEU A 62 2.71 -6.76 -0.37
CA LEU A 62 1.78 -5.69 -0.02
C LEU A 62 2.37 -4.79 1.09
N LEU A 63 2.94 -5.38 2.15
CA LEU A 63 3.59 -4.64 3.22
C LEU A 63 4.73 -3.76 2.69
N SER A 64 5.64 -4.33 1.89
CA SER A 64 6.75 -3.57 1.30
C SER A 64 6.27 -2.43 0.38
N ASP A 65 5.19 -2.65 -0.36
CA ASP A 65 4.62 -1.60 -1.21
C ASP A 65 3.93 -0.49 -0.41
N LEU A 66 3.30 -0.82 0.73
CA LEU A 66 2.71 0.12 1.68
C LEU A 66 3.79 0.97 2.37
N ASP A 67 4.90 0.37 2.79
CA ASP A 67 6.03 1.09 3.39
C ASP A 67 6.59 2.13 2.42
N ARG A 68 6.82 1.73 1.16
CA ARG A 68 7.27 2.65 0.10
C ARG A 68 6.25 3.74 -0.22
N LEU A 69 4.96 3.45 -0.08
CA LEU A 69 3.91 4.45 -0.25
C LEU A 69 3.95 5.47 0.90
N ALA A 70 4.13 5.01 2.14
CA ALA A 70 4.28 5.87 3.31
C ALA A 70 5.52 6.77 3.21
N GLU A 71 6.66 6.23 2.76
CA GLU A 71 7.88 7.01 2.46
C GLU A 71 7.59 8.12 1.44
N ALA A 72 6.97 7.78 0.31
CA ALA A 72 6.64 8.75 -0.74
C ALA A 72 5.65 9.83 -0.26
N ILE A 73 4.76 9.51 0.67
CA ILE A 73 3.87 10.51 1.31
C ILE A 73 4.69 11.42 2.23
N GLY A 74 5.60 10.87 3.04
CA GLY A 74 6.50 11.61 3.92
C GLY A 74 7.36 12.63 3.16
N GLU A 75 7.99 12.21 2.07
CA GLU A 75 8.82 13.07 1.20
C GLU A 75 8.06 14.28 0.63
N ARG A 76 6.74 14.19 0.48
CA ARG A 76 5.91 15.32 0.01
C ARG A 76 5.44 16.23 1.14
N MET A 77 5.39 15.72 2.37
CA MET A 77 4.97 16.49 3.55
C MET A 77 6.14 17.24 4.18
N ASP A 78 7.37 16.74 4.04
CA ASP A 78 8.57 17.49 4.42
C ASP A 78 8.79 18.62 3.40
N PRO A 79 8.73 19.90 3.82
CA PRO A 79 9.12 20.99 2.94
C PRO A 79 10.60 20.83 2.58
N PRO A 80 11.01 21.12 1.32
CA PRO A 80 12.43 21.22 1.02
C PRO A 80 13.06 22.25 1.97
N PRO A 81 14.30 22.04 2.45
CA PRO A 81 14.96 22.99 3.34
C PRO A 81 14.88 24.37 2.69
N ALA A 82 14.26 25.31 3.42
CA ALA A 82 14.11 26.69 2.96
C ALA A 82 15.48 27.19 2.50
N ASP A 83 15.52 27.61 1.24
CA ASP A 83 16.71 28.01 0.51
C ASP A 83 17.66 28.84 1.40
N LEU A 84 18.80 28.24 1.77
CA LEU A 84 19.88 28.95 2.43
C LEU A 84 20.58 29.82 1.39
N GLY A 85 20.04 31.02 1.16
CA GLY A 85 20.84 32.15 0.70
C GLY A 85 20.27 32.96 -0.46
N ALA A 86 19.92 34.21 -0.15
CA ALA A 86 20.60 35.34 -0.77
C ALA A 86 20.50 36.53 0.20
N GLY A 87 21.56 36.73 0.98
CA GLY A 87 21.89 38.03 1.56
C GLY A 87 22.54 38.95 0.54
#